data_AF-A0A8H3EWP9-F1
#
_entry.id   AF-A0A8H3EWP9-F1
#
_cell.length_a   1.000
_cell.length_b   1.000
_cell.length_c   1.000
_cell.angle_alpha   90.00
_cell.angle_beta   90.00
_cell.angle_gamma   90.00
#
_symmetry.space_group_name_H-M   'P 1'
#
loop_
_entity.id
_entity.type
_entity.pdbx_description
1 polymer ?
#
loop_
_entity_poly.entity_id
_entity_poly.type
_entity_poly.pdbx_seq_one_letter_code
_entity_poly.pdbx_strand_id
1 'polypeptide(L)'
;MQAVRRLSLPFVQPLARLFNHEELDSVHRESLPPPPENPATTTPPASSNLNQVVSHPTTVISTTDADLPLLLQDAVYIYQLSHPSPLKLSPLAFHTADIVWRYKDSERVYNILQKRGIITPQGGIRTAAISNKFAHQFAFLSAFAQRRIIGLLFWWEEEEQRLKHLYQQGDDIFEALNGMEESQDRAMFNMLQIELERVKMLIKQKPSIRCSDTASARKHEQLPAYAPPPPGSSREQLPMFTEDPATFVAG
;
A
#
# COMPACT_ATOMS: atom_id res chain seq x y z
N MET A 1 -35.57 -34.97 -13.98
CA MET A 1 -35.22 -34.03 -12.89
C MET A 1 -33.78 -33.59 -13.10
N GLN A 2 -33.58 -32.46 -13.77
CA GLN A 2 -32.25 -31.94 -14.11
C GLN A 2 -31.78 -30.97 -13.02
N ALA A 3 -30.58 -31.23 -12.49
CA ALA A 3 -29.92 -30.40 -11.50
C ALA A 3 -29.37 -29.13 -12.15
N VAL A 4 -29.89 -27.98 -11.73
CA VAL A 4 -29.37 -26.65 -12.11
C VAL A 4 -28.07 -26.42 -11.33
N ARG A 5 -26.93 -26.72 -11.97
CA ARG A 5 -25.62 -26.25 -11.51
C ARG A 5 -25.52 -24.75 -11.77
N ARG A 6 -25.77 -23.93 -10.74
CA ARG A 6 -25.35 -22.52 -10.74
C ARG A 6 -23.83 -22.49 -10.67
N LEU A 7 -23.19 -22.24 -11.82
CA LEU A 7 -21.78 -21.88 -11.88
C LEU A 7 -21.64 -20.49 -11.25
N SER A 8 -21.08 -20.44 -10.05
CA SER A 8 -20.50 -19.23 -9.47
C SER A 8 -19.33 -18.82 -10.38
N LEU A 9 -19.54 -17.77 -11.18
CA LEU A 9 -18.49 -17.13 -11.96
C LEU A 9 -17.58 -16.34 -11.00
N PRO A 10 -16.25 -16.36 -11.19
CA PRO A 10 -15.34 -15.59 -10.37
C PRO A 10 -15.55 -14.09 -10.65
N PHE A 11 -15.88 -13.38 -9.58
CA PHE A 11 -15.89 -11.94 -9.37
C PHE A 11 -14.56 -11.29 -9.83
N VAL A 12 -14.40 -11.02 -11.14
CA VAL A 12 -13.15 -10.43 -11.70
C VAL A 12 -13.39 -9.32 -12.75
N GLN A 13 -14.63 -8.88 -13.00
CA GLN A 13 -14.88 -7.80 -13.98
C GLN A 13 -15.77 -6.63 -13.50
N PRO A 14 -15.37 -5.90 -12.44
CA PRO A 14 -15.68 -4.46 -12.37
C PRO A 14 -14.45 -3.53 -12.47
N LEU A 15 -13.25 -4.03 -12.17
CA LEU A 15 -12.02 -3.21 -11.99
C LEU A 15 -11.63 -2.34 -13.20
N ALA A 16 -11.95 -2.77 -14.42
CA ALA A 16 -11.62 -2.01 -15.63
C ALA A 16 -12.51 -0.77 -15.82
N ARG A 17 -13.70 -0.69 -15.20
CA ARG A 17 -14.65 0.39 -15.46
C ARG A 17 -14.28 1.70 -14.78
N LEU A 18 -13.63 1.66 -13.62
CA LEU A 18 -13.22 2.88 -12.91
C LEU A 18 -12.05 3.62 -13.57
N PHE A 19 -11.31 2.97 -14.48
CA PHE A 19 -10.12 3.52 -15.13
C PHE A 19 -10.18 3.59 -16.66
N ASN A 20 -11.24 3.07 -17.31
CA ASN A 20 -11.34 3.03 -18.78
C ASN A 20 -12.08 4.23 -19.42
N HIS A 21 -12.43 5.27 -18.68
CA HIS A 21 -12.94 6.51 -19.26
C HIS A 21 -12.02 7.68 -18.89
N GLU A 22 -11.42 8.28 -19.93
CA GLU A 22 -10.54 9.47 -19.91
C GLU A 22 -9.13 9.18 -19.34
N GLU A 23 -8.00 9.36 -20.03
CA GLU A 23 -7.56 10.51 -20.80
C GLU A 23 -6.14 10.22 -21.36
N LEU A 24 -5.99 9.60 -22.55
CA LEU A 24 -4.65 9.35 -23.13
C LEU A 24 -4.56 9.52 -24.66
N ASP A 25 -5.45 10.27 -25.30
CA ASP A 25 -5.38 10.56 -26.74
C ASP A 25 -5.41 12.06 -27.11
N SER A 26 -5.01 12.95 -26.20
CA SER A 26 -4.88 14.37 -26.52
C SER A 26 -3.58 14.97 -25.99
N VAL A 27 -2.45 14.48 -26.51
CA VAL A 27 -1.20 15.26 -26.49
C VAL A 27 -0.90 15.69 -27.92
N HIS A 28 -1.03 17.00 -28.10
CA HIS A 28 -0.65 17.74 -29.29
C HIS A 28 0.67 17.25 -29.89
N ARG A 29 0.59 16.93 -31.18
CA ARG A 29 1.73 16.88 -32.10
C ARG A 29 2.13 18.33 -32.41
N GLU A 30 2.70 19.03 -31.43
CA GLU A 30 3.22 20.37 -31.63
C GLU A 30 4.63 20.28 -32.22
N SER A 31 4.78 20.87 -33.40
CA SER A 31 5.94 20.84 -34.26
C SER A 31 7.15 21.50 -33.59
N LEU A 32 8.23 20.75 -33.36
CA LEU A 32 9.53 21.30 -32.95
C LEU A 32 10.10 22.21 -34.06
N PRO A 33 10.44 23.48 -33.78
CA PRO A 33 11.31 24.26 -34.66
C PRO A 33 12.79 23.87 -34.47
N PRO A 34 13.63 24.03 -35.52
CA PRO A 34 15.04 23.66 -35.46
C PRO A 34 15.87 24.60 -34.56
N PRO A 35 17.02 24.13 -34.04
CA PRO A 35 17.84 24.89 -33.10
C PRO A 35 18.64 26.00 -33.80
N PRO A 36 18.73 27.21 -33.22
CA PRO A 36 19.67 28.23 -33.68
C PRO A 36 21.08 28.04 -33.10
N GLU A 37 22.06 28.33 -33.95
CA GLU A 37 23.50 28.28 -33.70
C GLU A 37 23.98 29.31 -32.66
N ASN A 38 25.00 28.95 -31.89
CA ASN A 38 25.73 29.81 -30.95
C ASN A 38 26.47 30.95 -31.67
N PRO A 39 26.70 32.12 -31.01
CA PRO A 39 28.02 32.34 -30.42
C PRO A 39 28.09 33.22 -29.15
N ALA A 40 29.09 32.87 -28.32
CA ALA A 40 29.96 33.72 -27.50
C ALA A 40 29.43 34.62 -26.35
N THR A 41 30.04 34.38 -25.18
CA THR A 41 30.61 35.37 -24.24
C THR A 41 29.68 36.43 -23.63
N THR A 42 29.49 36.37 -22.30
CA THR A 42 29.73 37.49 -21.35
C THR A 42 29.36 37.07 -19.91
N THR A 43 30.37 37.10 -19.03
CA THR A 43 30.29 37.10 -17.55
C THR A 43 29.40 38.24 -17.04
N PRO A 44 28.64 38.09 -15.93
CA PRO A 44 28.95 38.92 -14.74
C PRO A 44 28.57 38.17 -13.41
N PRO A 45 28.43 38.82 -12.24
CA PRO A 45 29.36 38.67 -11.13
C PRO A 45 28.76 37.96 -9.91
N ALA A 46 29.65 37.65 -8.97
CA ALA A 46 29.35 37.19 -7.62
C ALA A 46 28.36 38.11 -6.88
N SER A 47 27.38 37.52 -6.20
CA SER A 47 27.13 37.71 -4.76
C SER A 47 25.89 36.95 -4.27
N SER A 48 26.03 36.41 -3.07
CA SER A 48 24.96 36.16 -2.10
C SER A 48 23.96 35.04 -2.42
N ASN A 49 24.20 33.86 -1.83
CA ASN A 49 23.06 33.04 -1.39
C ASN A 49 23.18 32.75 0.10
N LEU A 50 22.12 33.15 0.80
CA LEU A 50 21.85 32.84 2.18
C LEU A 50 21.91 31.32 2.37
N ASN A 51 22.71 30.88 3.33
CA ASN A 51 22.50 29.62 4.02
C ASN A 51 21.17 29.70 4.78
N GLN A 52 20.05 29.48 4.10
CA GLN A 52 18.82 29.05 4.75
C GLN A 52 19.01 27.58 5.12
N VAL A 53 19.39 27.38 6.38
CA VAL A 53 19.22 26.12 7.08
C VAL A 53 17.71 25.84 7.11
N VAL A 54 17.22 25.11 6.11
CA VAL A 54 15.90 24.50 6.16
C VAL A 54 16.00 23.38 7.19
N SER A 55 15.65 23.72 8.42
CA SER A 55 15.35 22.75 9.47
C SER A 55 14.12 21.97 9.05
N HIS A 56 14.30 20.90 8.28
CA HIS A 56 13.26 19.89 8.16
C HIS A 56 13.07 19.28 9.55
N PRO A 57 11.85 19.30 10.13
CA PRO A 57 11.57 18.49 11.30
C PRO A 57 11.66 17.03 10.86
N THR A 58 12.82 16.41 11.09
CA THR A 58 13.03 14.97 11.00
C THR A 58 12.05 14.32 11.97
N THR A 59 10.86 14.02 11.46
CA THR A 59 9.88 13.18 12.16
C THR A 59 10.52 11.81 12.18
N VAL A 60 11.01 11.41 13.35
CA VAL A 60 11.59 10.10 13.61
C VAL A 60 10.44 9.09 13.56
N ILE A 61 10.02 8.72 12.35
CA ILE A 61 9.38 7.43 12.12
C ILE A 61 10.48 6.44 12.47
N SER A 62 10.27 5.62 13.50
CA SER A 62 11.18 4.51 13.81
C SER A 62 11.13 3.54 12.64
N THR A 63 11.92 3.83 11.59
CA THR A 63 12.10 2.94 10.46
C THR A 63 12.92 1.79 10.99
N THR A 64 12.26 0.67 11.27
CA THR A 64 13.03 -0.55 11.45
C THR A 64 13.77 -0.82 10.15
N ASP A 65 14.94 -1.45 10.22
CA ASP A 65 15.77 -1.74 9.03
C ASP A 65 15.02 -2.55 7.94
N ALA A 66 13.89 -3.16 8.31
CA ALA A 66 13.01 -3.91 7.42
C ALA A 66 11.99 -3.05 6.65
N ASP A 67 11.65 -1.85 7.14
CA ASP A 67 10.55 -1.05 6.59
C ASP A 67 10.94 -0.35 5.29
N LEU A 68 10.22 -0.61 4.20
CA LEU A 68 10.41 0.09 2.92
C LEU A 68 10.17 1.61 3.10
N PRO A 69 11.06 2.51 2.65
CA PRO A 69 10.88 3.94 2.85
C PRO A 69 9.66 4.41 2.05
N LEU A 70 8.94 5.41 2.57
CA LEU A 70 7.69 5.90 1.96
C LEU A 70 7.84 6.29 0.48
N LEU A 71 8.99 6.85 0.09
CA LEU A 71 9.25 7.20 -1.31
C LEU A 71 9.28 5.97 -2.24
N LEU A 72 9.85 4.86 -1.76
CA LEU A 72 9.88 3.60 -2.52
C LEU A 72 8.52 2.89 -2.48
N GLN A 73 7.78 3.00 -1.37
CA GLN A 73 6.38 2.56 -1.32
C GLN A 73 5.53 3.30 -2.36
N ASP A 74 5.66 4.62 -2.45
CA ASP A 74 4.99 5.43 -3.46
C ASP A 74 5.36 5.00 -4.88
N ALA A 75 6.64 4.73 -5.15
CA ALA A 75 7.11 4.28 -6.45
C ALA A 75 6.46 2.94 -6.84
N VAL A 76 6.46 1.97 -5.93
CA VAL A 76 5.79 0.68 -6.16
C VAL A 76 4.28 0.88 -6.34
N TYR A 77 3.66 1.71 -5.51
CA TYR A 77 2.23 1.98 -5.57
C TYR A 77 1.80 2.55 -6.93
N ILE A 78 2.47 3.60 -7.39
CA ILE A 78 2.21 4.24 -8.69
C ILE A 78 2.44 3.24 -9.83
N TYR A 79 3.52 2.46 -9.75
CA TYR A 79 3.82 1.44 -10.74
C TYR A 79 2.74 0.36 -10.82
N GLN A 80 2.17 -0.09 -9.70
CA GLN A 80 1.10 -1.08 -9.72
C GLN A 80 -0.22 -0.49 -10.21
N LEU A 81 -0.53 0.76 -9.84
CA LEU A 81 -1.75 1.44 -10.31
C LEU A 81 -1.75 1.67 -11.84
N SER A 82 -0.59 1.72 -12.49
CA SER A 82 -0.53 1.83 -13.95
C SER A 82 -0.76 0.50 -14.68
N HIS A 83 -0.85 -0.62 -13.96
CA HIS A 83 -1.11 -1.93 -14.56
C HIS A 83 -2.61 -2.23 -14.69
N PRO A 84 -3.03 -3.04 -15.68
CA PRO A 84 -4.42 -3.47 -15.83
C PRO A 84 -4.99 -4.21 -14.62
N SER A 85 -4.13 -4.79 -13.78
CA SER A 85 -4.50 -5.52 -12.57
C SER A 85 -3.76 -4.97 -11.36
N PRO A 86 -4.16 -3.81 -10.82
CA PRO A 86 -3.40 -3.05 -9.84
C PRO A 86 -3.28 -3.75 -8.47
N LEU A 87 -4.15 -4.73 -8.19
CA LEU A 87 -4.09 -5.53 -6.95
C LEU A 87 -3.02 -6.63 -7.01
N LYS A 88 -2.51 -6.97 -8.20
CA LYS A 88 -1.54 -8.04 -8.36
C LYS A 88 -0.13 -7.46 -8.27
N LEU A 89 0.66 -7.96 -7.32
CA LEU A 89 2.05 -7.54 -7.24
C LEU A 89 2.79 -8.00 -8.51
N SER A 90 3.20 -7.06 -9.37
CA SER A 90 4.02 -7.33 -10.55
C SER A 90 5.44 -7.85 -10.19
N PRO A 91 6.05 -8.73 -11.01
CA PRO A 91 7.43 -9.21 -10.82
C PRO A 91 8.48 -8.11 -10.76
N LEU A 92 8.23 -6.95 -11.36
CA LEU A 92 9.14 -5.80 -11.36
C LEU A 92 9.05 -4.97 -10.07
N ALA A 93 8.12 -5.26 -9.17
CA ALA A 93 7.95 -4.50 -7.93
C ALA A 93 9.22 -4.47 -7.06
N PHE A 94 9.99 -5.57 -7.01
CA PHE A 94 11.21 -5.62 -6.20
C PHE A 94 12.33 -4.75 -6.78
N HIS A 95 12.37 -4.59 -8.11
CA HIS A 95 13.25 -3.64 -8.77
C HIS A 95 12.78 -2.20 -8.54
N THR A 96 11.48 -1.92 -8.71
CA THR A 96 10.90 -0.59 -8.45
C THR A 96 11.08 -0.14 -7.00
N ALA A 97 11.05 -1.09 -6.07
CA ALA A 97 11.30 -0.88 -4.64
C ALA A 97 12.79 -0.73 -4.29
N ASP A 98 13.70 -0.73 -5.28
CA ASP A 98 15.16 -0.68 -5.09
C ASP A 98 15.69 -1.77 -4.13
N ILE A 99 15.04 -2.94 -4.10
CA ILE A 99 15.47 -4.11 -3.32
C ILE A 99 16.53 -4.90 -4.10
N VAL A 100 16.34 -4.98 -5.42
CA VAL A 100 17.24 -5.67 -6.33
C VAL A 100 17.57 -4.76 -7.52
N TRP A 101 18.84 -4.70 -7.88
CA TRP A 101 19.32 -3.83 -8.96
C TRP A 101 18.97 -4.36 -10.36
N ARG A 102 18.83 -5.69 -10.53
CA ARG A 102 18.65 -6.32 -11.83
C ARG A 102 17.23 -6.84 -11.99
N TYR A 103 16.62 -6.60 -13.14
CA TYR A 103 15.30 -7.15 -13.49
C TYR A 103 15.22 -8.67 -13.34
N LYS A 104 16.26 -9.39 -13.78
CA LYS A 104 16.34 -10.86 -13.66
C LYS A 104 16.28 -11.33 -12.20
N ASP A 105 16.87 -10.58 -11.27
CA ASP A 105 16.83 -10.91 -9.85
C ASP A 105 15.43 -10.63 -9.28
N SER A 106 14.75 -9.58 -9.76
CA SER A 106 13.36 -9.26 -9.42
C SER A 106 12.40 -10.39 -9.83
N GLU A 107 12.52 -10.88 -11.07
CA GLU A 107 11.76 -12.04 -11.54
C GLU A 107 12.10 -13.31 -10.76
N ARG A 108 13.39 -13.53 -10.46
CA ARG A 108 13.81 -14.68 -9.65
C ARG A 108 13.18 -14.64 -8.26
N VAL A 109 13.15 -13.47 -7.63
CA VAL A 109 12.48 -13.27 -6.33
C VAL A 109 10.99 -13.61 -6.45
N TYR A 110 10.30 -13.02 -7.43
CA TYR A 110 8.88 -13.26 -7.67
C TYR A 110 8.57 -14.76 -7.86
N ASN A 111 9.36 -15.45 -8.69
CA ASN A 111 9.20 -16.87 -8.96
C ASN A 111 9.40 -17.73 -7.70
N ILE A 112 10.35 -17.38 -6.83
CA ILE A 112 10.55 -18.09 -5.56
C ILE A 112 9.34 -17.88 -4.65
N LEU A 113 8.85 -16.64 -4.53
CA LEU A 113 7.68 -16.32 -3.71
C LEU A 113 6.42 -17.05 -4.18
N GLN A 114 6.20 -17.13 -5.49
CA GLN A 114 5.08 -17.85 -6.08
C GLN A 114 5.19 -19.36 -5.85
N LYS A 115 6.37 -19.95 -6.06
CA LYS A 115 6.64 -21.38 -5.78
C LYS A 115 6.41 -21.75 -4.32
N ARG A 116 6.51 -20.79 -3.40
CA ARG A 116 6.31 -20.98 -1.96
C ARG A 116 4.90 -20.64 -1.50
N GLY A 117 4.03 -20.18 -2.40
CA GLY A 117 2.66 -19.80 -2.08
C GLY A 117 2.52 -18.49 -1.29
N ILE A 118 3.60 -17.69 -1.20
CA ILE A 118 3.57 -16.35 -0.61
C ILE A 118 2.86 -15.38 -1.57
N ILE A 119 3.10 -15.54 -2.87
CA ILE A 119 2.31 -14.90 -3.93
C ILE A 119 1.41 -15.97 -4.54
N THR A 120 0.10 -15.73 -4.52
CA THR A 120 -0.89 -16.62 -5.13
C THR A 120 -0.81 -16.58 -6.66
N PRO A 121 -1.31 -17.60 -7.38
CA PRO A 121 -1.43 -17.55 -8.84
C PRO A 121 -2.23 -16.35 -9.36
N GLN A 122 -3.14 -15.83 -8.53
CA GLN A 122 -3.95 -14.65 -8.80
C GLN A 122 -3.21 -13.34 -8.52
N GLY A 123 -1.98 -13.38 -7.98
CA GLY A 123 -1.15 -12.21 -7.70
C GLY A 123 -1.35 -11.55 -6.34
N GLY A 124 -2.26 -12.08 -5.51
CA GLY A 124 -2.46 -11.62 -4.13
C GLY A 124 -1.40 -12.18 -3.17
N ILE A 125 -1.11 -11.45 -2.11
CA ILE A 125 -0.08 -11.80 -1.12
C ILE A 125 -0.67 -12.58 0.06
N ARG A 126 0.13 -13.51 0.60
CA ARG A 126 -0.14 -14.28 1.81
C ARG A 126 1.10 -14.28 2.70
N THR A 127 1.24 -13.29 3.57
CA THR A 127 2.43 -13.20 4.45
C THR A 127 2.51 -14.35 5.46
N ALA A 128 1.37 -14.95 5.83
CA ALA A 128 1.33 -16.15 6.68
C ALA A 128 2.08 -17.37 6.10
N ALA A 129 2.37 -17.38 4.80
CA ALA A 129 3.15 -18.44 4.15
C ALA A 129 4.68 -18.24 4.30
N ILE A 130 5.12 -17.12 4.90
CA ILE A 130 6.54 -16.85 5.13
C ILE A 130 7.07 -17.82 6.20
N SER A 131 7.84 -18.81 5.74
CA SER A 131 8.44 -19.82 6.62
C SER A 131 9.77 -19.38 7.22
N ASN A 132 10.20 -20.05 8.29
CA ASN A 132 11.53 -19.89 8.91
C ASN A 132 12.69 -20.15 7.94
N LYS A 133 12.42 -20.84 6.81
CA LYS A 133 13.40 -21.12 5.75
C LYS A 133 13.52 -19.97 4.73
N PHE A 134 12.84 -18.85 4.94
CA PHE A 134 12.83 -17.71 4.01
C PHE A 134 14.25 -17.22 3.69
N ALA A 135 15.06 -16.93 4.71
CA ALA A 135 16.44 -16.46 4.52
C ALA A 135 17.28 -17.40 3.64
N HIS A 136 17.15 -18.71 3.82
CA HIS A 136 17.86 -19.71 3.01
C HIS A 136 17.38 -19.72 1.55
N GLN A 137 16.10 -19.48 1.29
CA GLN A 137 15.55 -19.44 -0.07
C GLN A 137 16.07 -18.22 -0.86
N PHE A 138 16.40 -17.15 -0.16
CA PHE A 138 16.94 -15.90 -0.70
C PHE A 138 18.42 -15.69 -0.38
N ALA A 139 19.17 -16.78 -0.18
CA ALA A 139 20.59 -16.72 0.19
C ALA A 139 21.50 -16.02 -0.86
N PHE A 140 20.99 -15.80 -2.08
CA PHE A 140 21.67 -15.01 -3.12
C PHE A 140 21.52 -13.49 -2.93
N LEU A 141 20.70 -13.05 -1.96
CA LEU A 141 20.49 -11.65 -1.60
C LEU A 141 21.15 -11.34 -0.26
N SER A 142 21.49 -10.07 -0.04
CA SER A 142 21.95 -9.59 1.27
C SER A 142 20.84 -9.73 2.32
N ALA A 143 21.23 -9.88 3.59
CA ALA A 143 20.27 -9.95 4.69
C ALA A 143 19.37 -8.69 4.77
N PHE A 144 19.92 -7.53 4.39
CA PHE A 144 19.16 -6.29 4.26
C PHE A 144 18.08 -6.39 3.19
N ALA A 145 18.42 -6.84 1.97
CA ALA A 145 17.45 -7.04 0.91
C ALA A 145 16.37 -8.08 1.29
N GLN A 146 16.76 -9.16 1.98
CA GLN A 146 15.79 -10.14 2.49
C GLN A 146 14.77 -9.51 3.44
N ARG A 147 15.22 -8.67 4.39
CA ARG A 147 14.33 -7.92 5.29
C ARG A 147 13.41 -6.96 4.52
N ARG A 148 13.95 -6.26 3.51
CA ARG A 148 13.17 -5.35 2.65
C ARG A 148 12.09 -6.08 1.84
N ILE A 149 12.35 -7.30 1.36
CA ILE A 149 11.32 -8.12 0.71
C ILE A 149 10.19 -8.38 1.69
N ILE A 150 10.49 -8.80 2.92
CA ILE A 150 9.47 -9.05 3.94
C ILE A 150 8.66 -7.77 4.20
N GLY A 151 9.33 -6.63 4.44
CA GLY A 151 8.67 -5.34 4.65
C GLY A 151 7.76 -4.95 3.49
N LEU A 152 8.22 -5.11 2.24
CA LEU A 152 7.41 -4.85 1.04
C LEU A 152 6.18 -5.76 0.97
N LEU A 153 6.31 -7.05 1.31
CA LEU A 153 5.21 -8.01 1.26
C LEU A 153 4.12 -7.69 2.30
N PHE A 154 4.51 -7.37 3.54
CA PHE A 154 3.57 -6.96 4.58
C PHE A 154 2.84 -5.67 4.20
N TRP A 155 3.60 -4.65 3.79
CA TRP A 155 3.01 -3.40 3.35
C TRP A 155 2.05 -3.59 2.18
N TRP A 156 2.43 -4.38 1.16
CA TRP A 156 1.56 -4.59 0.00
C TRP A 156 0.33 -5.44 0.33
N GLU A 157 0.41 -6.41 1.24
CA GLU A 157 -0.77 -7.17 1.69
C GLU A 157 -1.80 -6.26 2.36
N GLU A 158 -1.36 -5.35 3.23
CA GLU A 158 -2.24 -4.32 3.84
C GLU A 158 -2.80 -3.37 2.76
N GLU A 159 -1.96 -2.95 1.82
CA GLU A 159 -2.36 -2.05 0.74
C GLU A 159 -3.36 -2.71 -0.23
N GLU A 160 -3.17 -3.99 -0.54
CA GLU A 160 -4.10 -4.81 -1.33
C GLU A 160 -5.46 -4.88 -0.63
N GLN A 161 -5.51 -5.07 0.69
CA GLN A 161 -6.75 -5.07 1.46
C GLN A 161 -7.44 -3.71 1.44
N ARG A 162 -6.68 -2.62 1.64
CA ARG A 162 -7.20 -1.25 1.56
C ARG A 162 -7.81 -0.96 0.20
N LEU A 163 -7.09 -1.30 -0.88
CA LEU A 163 -7.57 -1.10 -2.25
C LEU A 163 -8.82 -1.94 -2.52
N LYS A 164 -8.88 -3.19 -2.09
CA LYS A 164 -10.10 -4.03 -2.22
C LYS A 164 -11.32 -3.38 -1.58
N HIS A 165 -11.17 -2.82 -0.38
CA HIS A 165 -12.26 -2.15 0.30
C HIS A 165 -12.74 -0.91 -0.47
N LEU A 166 -11.82 -0.08 -0.97
CA LEU A 166 -12.16 1.08 -1.78
C LEU A 166 -12.81 0.71 -3.12
N TYR A 167 -12.33 -0.34 -3.78
CA TYR A 167 -12.96 -0.84 -5.00
C TYR A 167 -14.38 -1.34 -4.74
N GLN A 168 -14.59 -2.11 -3.67
CA GLN A 168 -15.92 -2.56 -3.28
C GLN A 168 -16.85 -1.37 -3.00
N GLN A 169 -16.38 -0.38 -2.24
CA GLN A 169 -17.15 0.83 -1.97
C GLN A 169 -17.51 1.58 -3.27
N GLY A 170 -16.57 1.70 -4.20
CA GLY A 170 -16.81 2.32 -5.51
C GLY A 170 -17.84 1.56 -6.35
N ASP A 171 -17.77 0.23 -6.35
CA ASP A 171 -18.73 -0.64 -7.04
C ASP A 171 -20.13 -0.51 -6.44
N ASP A 172 -20.26 -0.51 -5.10
CA ASP A 172 -21.54 -0.36 -4.39
C ASP A 172 -22.19 1.00 -4.70
N ILE A 173 -21.41 2.09 -4.69
CA ILE A 173 -21.89 3.44 -5.04
C ILE A 173 -22.31 3.51 -6.51
N PHE A 174 -21.53 2.90 -7.40
CA PHE A 174 -21.84 2.87 -8.83
C PHE A 174 -23.12 2.07 -9.11
N GLU A 175 -23.33 0.95 -8.43
CA GLU A 175 -24.57 0.17 -8.52
C GLU A 175 -25.78 0.97 -8.03
N ALA A 176 -25.65 1.69 -6.90
CA ALA A 176 -26.69 2.57 -6.38
C ALA A 176 -27.05 3.70 -7.36
N LEU A 177 -26.05 4.31 -8.00
CA LEU A 177 -26.27 5.34 -9.04
C LEU A 177 -27.01 4.79 -10.26
N ASN A 178 -26.67 3.58 -10.73
CA ASN A 178 -27.36 2.95 -11.86
C ASN A 178 -28.79 2.52 -11.56
N GLY A 179 -29.08 2.25 -10.28
CA GLY A 179 -30.43 1.89 -9.82
C GLY A 179 -31.35 3.09 -9.58
N MET A 180 -30.82 4.31 -9.54
CA MET A 180 -31.60 5.53 -9.34
C MET A 180 -32.03 6.14 -10.67
N GLU A 181 -33.32 6.44 -10.82
CA GLU A 181 -33.76 7.37 -11.85
C GLU A 181 -33.35 8.80 -11.46
N GLU A 182 -32.70 9.52 -12.38
CA GLU A 182 -32.19 10.90 -12.15
C GLU A 182 -33.26 11.88 -11.61
N SER A 183 -34.54 11.61 -11.87
CA SER A 183 -35.66 12.45 -11.47
C SER A 183 -36.17 12.23 -10.04
N GLN A 184 -35.80 11.13 -9.36
CA GLN A 184 -36.47 10.74 -8.12
C GLN A 184 -35.85 11.37 -6.86
N ASP A 185 -34.52 11.54 -6.83
CA ASP A 185 -33.82 12.24 -5.75
C ASP A 185 -32.47 12.82 -6.22
N ARG A 186 -32.55 14.00 -6.84
CA ARG A 186 -31.38 14.71 -7.38
C ARG A 186 -30.34 15.03 -6.32
N ALA A 187 -30.74 15.24 -5.06
CA ALA A 187 -29.81 15.55 -3.99
C ALA A 187 -28.98 14.32 -3.61
N MET A 188 -29.64 13.16 -3.45
CA MET A 188 -28.95 11.89 -3.19
C MET A 188 -28.05 11.47 -4.35
N PHE A 189 -28.51 11.62 -5.59
CA PHE A 189 -27.70 11.33 -6.78
C PHE A 189 -26.40 12.15 -6.81
N ASN A 190 -26.49 13.47 -6.59
CA ASN A 190 -25.31 14.34 -6.50
C ASN A 190 -24.37 13.93 -5.36
N MET A 191 -24.92 13.54 -4.20
CA MET A 191 -24.12 13.07 -3.07
C MET A 191 -23.34 11.79 -3.41
N LEU A 192 -23.98 10.82 -4.07
CA LEU A 192 -23.33 9.59 -4.49
C LEU A 192 -22.24 9.85 -5.55
N GLN A 193 -22.44 10.80 -6.46
CA GLN A 193 -21.39 11.21 -7.40
C GLN A 193 -20.18 11.81 -6.68
N ILE A 194 -20.41 12.68 -5.69
CA ILE A 194 -19.33 13.26 -4.88
C ILE A 194 -18.56 12.16 -4.13
N GLU A 195 -19.26 11.20 -3.53
CA GLU A 195 -18.61 10.10 -2.82
C GLU A 195 -17.85 9.16 -3.78
N LEU A 196 -18.37 8.92 -4.99
CA LEU A 196 -17.65 8.16 -6.01
C LEU A 196 -16.33 8.84 -6.41
N GLU A 197 -16.35 10.15 -6.64
CA GLU A 197 -15.14 10.92 -6.95
C GLU A 197 -14.16 10.93 -5.77
N ARG A 198 -14.66 10.99 -4.53
CA ARG A 198 -13.83 10.84 -3.34
C ARG A 198 -13.14 9.48 -3.29
N VAL A 199 -13.84 8.38 -3.56
CA VAL A 199 -13.24 7.03 -3.60
C VAL A 199 -12.16 6.97 -4.68
N LYS A 200 -12.40 7.51 -5.88
CA LYS A 200 -11.39 7.59 -6.95
C LYS A 200 -10.15 8.36 -6.50
N MET A 201 -10.32 9.48 -5.81
CA MET A 201 -9.20 10.23 -5.24
C MET A 201 -8.42 9.44 -4.19
N LEU A 202 -9.11 8.72 -3.28
CA LEU A 202 -8.49 7.88 -2.26
C LEU A 202 -7.72 6.68 -2.84
N ILE A 203 -8.17 6.16 -3.99
CA ILE A 203 -7.43 5.15 -4.76
C ILE A 203 -6.18 5.78 -5.39
N LYS A 204 -6.21 7.04 -5.84
CA LYS A 204 -5.01 7.70 -6.41
C LYS A 204 -4.04 8.25 -5.36
N GLN A 205 -4.49 8.40 -4.11
CA GLN A 205 -3.69 8.96 -3.02
C GLN A 205 -2.47 8.08 -2.72
N LYS A 206 -1.28 8.67 -2.62
CA LYS A 206 -0.02 7.95 -2.37
C LYS A 206 0.16 7.58 -0.88
N PRO A 207 0.87 6.49 -0.56
CA PRO A 207 1.24 6.12 0.81
C PRO A 207 1.84 7.26 1.63
N SER A 208 2.78 8.03 1.07
CA SER A 208 3.43 9.14 1.77
C SER A 208 2.45 10.23 2.24
N ILE A 209 1.44 10.54 1.43
CA ILE A 209 0.42 11.55 1.73
C ILE A 209 -0.52 11.05 2.84
N ARG A 210 -0.88 9.77 2.83
CA ARG A 210 -1.75 9.20 3.88
C ARG A 210 -1.09 9.17 5.25
N CYS A 211 0.22 8.96 5.28
CA CYS A 211 0.99 8.91 6.52
C CYS A 211 1.12 10.30 7.16
N SER A 212 1.19 11.38 6.38
CA SER A 212 1.20 12.74 6.94
C SER A 212 -0.12 13.11 7.61
N ASP A 213 -1.24 12.61 7.09
CA ASP A 213 -2.57 12.90 7.63
C ASP A 213 -2.78 12.19 8.98
N THR A 214 -2.37 10.93 9.08
CA THR A 214 -2.49 10.14 10.33
C THR A 214 -1.46 10.56 11.38
N ALA A 215 -0.22 10.90 10.97
CA ALA A 215 0.78 11.43 11.89
C ALA A 215 0.37 12.80 12.47
N SER A 216 -0.34 13.62 11.70
CA SER A 216 -0.88 14.90 12.18
C SER A 216 -2.08 14.70 13.11
N ALA A 217 -2.95 13.73 12.84
CA ALA A 217 -4.04 13.35 13.74
C ALA A 217 -3.51 12.86 15.11
N ARG A 218 -2.46 12.03 15.12
CA ARG A 218 -1.83 11.51 16.35
C ARG A 218 -1.07 12.58 17.17
N LYS A 219 -0.68 13.72 16.58
CA LYS A 219 -0.07 14.82 17.35
C LYS A 219 -1.04 15.49 18.33
N HIS A 220 -2.34 15.38 18.08
CA HIS A 220 -3.36 15.90 18.98
C HIS A 220 -3.88 14.88 20.00
N GLU A 221 -3.54 13.60 19.81
CA GLU A 221 -3.90 12.53 20.73
C GLU A 221 -2.79 12.36 21.76
N GLN A 222 -2.68 13.34 22.69
CA GLN A 222 -1.99 13.09 23.94
C GLN A 222 -2.71 11.93 24.61
N LEU A 223 -2.09 10.76 24.62
CA LEU A 223 -2.54 9.64 25.43
C LEU A 223 -2.79 10.20 26.85
N PRO A 224 -3.96 9.95 27.46
CA PRO A 224 -4.22 10.42 28.81
C PRO A 224 -3.03 10.01 29.67
N ALA A 225 -2.38 11.00 30.28
CA ALA A 225 -1.22 10.77 31.12
C ALA A 225 -1.57 9.64 32.08
N TYR A 226 -0.77 8.57 32.07
CA TYR A 226 -1.00 7.41 32.90
C TYR A 226 -1.04 7.91 34.34
N ALA A 227 -2.25 8.06 34.89
CA ALA A 227 -2.39 8.51 36.26
C ALA A 227 -1.70 7.44 37.11
N PRO A 228 -0.70 7.81 37.93
CA PRO A 228 -0.13 6.84 38.84
C PRO A 228 -1.28 6.27 39.67
N PRO A 229 -1.32 4.94 39.88
CA PRO A 229 -2.39 4.33 40.67
C PRO A 229 -2.46 5.05 42.02
N PRO A 230 -3.67 5.32 42.53
CA PRO A 230 -3.82 6.06 43.77
C PRO A 230 -3.06 5.34 44.90
N PRO A 231 -2.31 6.09 45.73
CA PRO A 231 -1.60 5.50 46.87
C PRO A 231 -2.63 4.83 47.78
N GLY A 232 -2.60 3.49 47.83
CA GLY A 232 -3.56 2.68 48.58
C GLY A 232 -4.31 1.62 47.76
N SER A 233 -4.15 1.59 46.43
CA SER A 233 -4.57 0.43 45.63
C SER A 233 -3.63 -0.74 45.91
N SER A 234 -3.90 -1.40 47.04
CA SER A 234 -3.26 -2.65 47.42
C SER A 234 -3.53 -3.63 46.30
N ARG A 235 -2.45 -4.06 45.66
CA ARG A 235 -2.37 -5.22 44.78
C ARG A 235 -3.23 -6.33 45.38
N GLU A 236 -4.46 -6.49 44.88
CA GLU A 236 -5.25 -7.68 45.16
C GLU A 236 -4.34 -8.83 44.75
N GLN A 237 -3.98 -9.62 45.75
CA GLN A 237 -3.15 -10.79 45.59
C GLN A 237 -3.95 -11.71 44.66
N LEU A 238 -3.56 -11.74 43.39
CA LEU A 238 -4.00 -12.78 42.47
C LEU A 238 -3.85 -14.11 43.19
N PRO A 239 -4.93 -14.90 43.35
CA PRO A 239 -4.86 -16.16 44.07
C PRO A 239 -3.76 -16.99 43.42
N MET A 240 -2.77 -17.35 44.24
CA MET A 240 -1.77 -18.35 43.87
C MET A 240 -2.54 -19.59 43.42
N PHE A 241 -2.46 -19.90 42.13
CA PHE A 241 -2.83 -21.21 41.62
C PHE A 241 -1.87 -22.21 42.27
N THR A 242 -2.30 -22.81 43.38
CA THR A 242 -1.75 -24.06 43.87
C THR A 242 -2.12 -25.14 42.87
N GLU A 243 -1.13 -25.61 42.12
CA GLU A 243 -1.24 -26.84 41.35
C GLU A 243 -1.45 -27.99 42.34
N ASP A 244 -2.59 -28.68 42.25
CA ASP A 244 -2.86 -29.94 42.95
C ASP A 244 -2.21 -31.10 42.17
N PRO A 245 -1.21 -31.82 42.74
CA PRO A 245 -0.64 -32.99 42.12
C PRO A 245 -1.37 -34.26 42.57
N ALA A 246 -2.51 -34.57 41.96
CA ALA A 246 -3.09 -35.92 41.93
C ALA A 246 -4.15 -35.97 40.82
N THR A 247 -3.97 -36.73 39.75
CA THR A 247 -4.39 -38.14 39.76
C THR A 247 -3.86 -38.80 38.48
N PHE A 248 -2.85 -39.66 38.62
CA PHE A 248 -2.43 -40.60 37.58
C PHE A 248 -3.22 -41.90 37.82
N VAL A 249 -4.25 -42.15 37.01
CA VAL A 249 -4.91 -43.47 36.97
C VAL A 249 -4.46 -44.16 35.69
N ALA A 250 -3.72 -45.24 35.89
CA ALA A 250 -3.38 -46.20 34.85
C ALA A 250 -4.63 -47.01 34.46
N GLY A 251 -4.84 -47.14 33.16
CA GLY A 251 -5.78 -48.06 32.51
C GLY A 251 -5.28 -48.35 31.11
#